data_AF-A0A1H7HRF7-F1
#
_entry.id   AF-A0A1H7HRF7-F1
#
_cell.length_a   1.000
_cell.length_b   1.000
_cell.length_c   1.000
_cell.angle_alpha   90.00
_cell.angle_beta   90.00
_cell.angle_gamma   90.00
#
_symmetry.space_group_name_H-M   'P 1'
#
loop_
_entity.id
_entity.type
_entity.pdbx_description
1 polymer ?
#
loop_
_entity_poly.entity_id
_entity_poly.type
_entity_poly.pdbx_seq_one_letter_code
_entity_poly.pdbx_strand_id
1 'polypeptide(L)'
;MDEGARYLIEHRLVCSKQHGGVLDMDWLKPCFPRFFEYDILRGMSFLAEWSRRRNKALPVDLLVEGVERLKIYIEADGLRIGRQVHDPHGPWGGQTFPLLEALAGLGEVSPYLTGQLDRVIERLGSAFAYA
;
A
#
# COMPACT_ATOMS: atom_id res chain seq x y z
N MET A 1 6.68 15.18 -8.14
CA MET A 1 5.92 13.91 -8.26
C MET A 1 6.57 12.99 -9.28
N ASP A 2 7.00 13.49 -10.44
CA ASP A 2 7.58 12.66 -11.50
C ASP A 2 8.79 11.84 -11.04
N GLU A 3 9.73 12.43 -10.31
CA GLU A 3 10.87 11.67 -9.75
C GLU A 3 10.46 10.56 -8.78
N GLY A 4 9.42 10.81 -7.97
CA GLY A 4 8.86 9.78 -7.09
C GLY A 4 8.20 8.65 -7.87
N ALA A 5 7.49 8.97 -8.95
CA ALA A 5 6.88 7.96 -9.81
C ALA A 5 7.94 7.14 -10.54
N ARG A 6 8.96 7.81 -11.08
CA ARG A 6 10.11 7.17 -11.70
C ARG A 6 10.82 6.24 -10.72
N TYR A 7 11.08 6.70 -9.49
CA TYR A 7 11.67 5.87 -8.45
C TYR A 7 10.83 4.61 -8.20
N LEU A 8 9.53 4.75 -7.95
CA LEU A 8 8.64 3.61 -7.67
C LEU A 8 8.51 2.64 -8.85
N ILE A 9 8.50 3.14 -10.09
CA ILE A 9 8.46 2.30 -11.28
C ILE A 9 9.77 1.52 -11.44
N GLU A 10 10.92 2.19 -11.33
CA GLU A 10 12.24 1.55 -11.41
C GLU A 10 12.47 0.51 -10.30
N HIS A 11 11.83 0.70 -9.15
CA HIS A 11 11.91 -0.18 -7.98
C HIS A 11 10.73 -1.14 -7.87
N ARG A 12 9.88 -1.26 -8.91
CA ARG A 12 8.67 -2.10 -8.88
C ARG A 12 7.91 -2.02 -7.54
N LEU A 13 7.63 -0.80 -7.08
CA LEU A 13 7.05 -0.40 -5.79
C LEU A 13 7.96 -0.65 -4.57
N VAL A 14 8.52 -1.84 -4.41
CA VAL A 14 9.18 -2.30 -3.16
C VAL A 14 10.51 -3.04 -3.39
N CYS A 15 10.91 -3.26 -4.63
CA CYS A 15 12.07 -4.04 -5.02
C CYS A 15 13.31 -3.17 -5.26
N SER A 16 14.48 -3.77 -5.08
CA SER A 16 15.75 -3.19 -5.49
C SER A 16 15.86 -3.21 -7.01
N LYS A 17 16.23 -2.06 -7.59
CA LYS A 17 16.54 -1.96 -9.02
C LYS A 17 17.71 -2.87 -9.44
N GLN A 18 18.66 -3.14 -8.54
CA GLN A 18 19.90 -3.85 -8.87
C GLN A 18 19.73 -5.37 -8.90
N HIS A 19 19.00 -5.94 -7.95
CA HIS A 19 18.89 -7.40 -7.79
C HIS A 19 17.44 -7.91 -7.80
N GLY A 20 16.44 -7.04 -7.93
CA GLY A 20 15.01 -7.40 -8.02
C GLY A 20 14.37 -7.89 -6.71
N GLY A 21 15.16 -8.14 -5.67
CA GLY A 21 14.66 -8.54 -4.34
C GLY A 21 13.94 -7.40 -3.63
N VAL A 22 13.00 -7.73 -2.75
CA VAL A 22 12.27 -6.76 -1.93
C VAL A 22 13.24 -6.04 -0.99
N LEU A 23 13.19 -4.71 -0.97
CA LEU A 23 14.06 -3.84 -0.16
C LEU A 23 13.79 -4.01 1.34
N ASP A 24 12.51 -4.08 1.69
CA ASP A 24 12.04 -4.28 3.06
C ASP A 24 10.73 -5.11 3.01
N MET A 25 10.75 -6.26 3.69
CA MET A 25 9.62 -7.17 3.73
C MET A 25 8.40 -6.58 4.46
N ASP A 26 8.60 -5.60 5.33
CA ASP A 26 7.52 -4.91 6.01
C ASP A 26 6.71 -4.00 5.08
N TRP A 27 7.28 -3.58 3.94
CA TRP A 27 6.56 -2.79 2.95
C TRP A 27 5.51 -3.60 2.19
N LEU A 28 5.58 -4.93 2.23
CA LEU A 28 4.53 -5.81 1.69
C LEU A 28 3.29 -5.89 2.59
N LYS A 29 3.38 -5.37 3.82
CA LYS A 29 2.34 -5.47 4.83
C LYS A 29 1.55 -4.16 4.89
N PRO A 30 0.26 -4.13 4.48
CA PRO A 30 -0.58 -2.94 4.65
C PRO A 30 -0.57 -2.52 6.12
N CYS A 31 -0.37 -1.23 6.38
CA CYS A 31 -0.40 -0.70 7.73
C CYS A 31 -1.37 0.46 7.83
N PHE A 32 -1.92 0.66 9.03
CA PHE A 32 -2.73 1.83 9.35
C PHE A 32 -2.62 2.12 10.85
N PRO A 33 -2.49 3.39 11.26
CA PRO A 33 -2.20 4.58 10.45
C PRO A 33 -0.76 4.59 9.90
N ARG A 34 -0.52 5.35 8.81
CA ARG A 34 0.74 5.29 8.02
C ARG A 34 1.63 6.52 8.13
N PHE A 35 1.53 7.32 9.19
CA PHE A 35 2.09 8.68 9.28
C PHE A 35 3.38 8.90 8.47
N PHE A 36 4.45 8.15 8.77
CA PHE A 36 5.73 8.19 8.06
C PHE A 36 6.07 6.88 7.35
N GLU A 37 5.17 5.91 7.41
CA GLU A 37 5.43 4.54 7.01
C GLU A 37 5.10 4.34 5.55
N TYR A 38 5.97 3.56 4.91
CA TYR A 38 5.73 3.08 3.57
C TYR A 38 5.13 1.66 3.63
N ASP A 39 4.23 1.42 2.70
CA ASP A 39 3.70 0.11 2.35
C ASP A 39 3.33 0.13 0.86
N ILE A 40 3.21 -1.04 0.26
CA ILE A 40 2.98 -1.21 -1.17
C ILE A 40 1.70 -0.53 -1.67
N LEU A 41 0.62 -0.50 -0.87
CA LEU A 41 -0.62 0.18 -1.25
C LEU A 41 -0.43 1.70 -1.32
N ARG A 42 0.42 2.28 -0.45
CA ARG A 42 0.78 3.70 -0.52
C ARG A 42 1.50 4.01 -1.84
N GLY A 43 2.42 3.15 -2.28
CA GLY A 43 3.09 3.25 -3.57
C GLY A 43 2.13 3.20 -4.75
N MET A 44 1.23 2.22 -4.76
CA MET A 44 0.23 2.06 -5.82
C MET A 44 -0.70 3.27 -5.90
N SER A 45 -1.20 3.73 -4.75
CA SER A 45 -2.06 4.91 -4.66
C SER A 45 -1.37 6.17 -5.18
N PHE A 46 -0.08 6.33 -4.86
CA PHE A 46 0.73 7.43 -5.37
C PHE A 46 0.86 7.38 -6.89
N LEU A 47 1.14 6.22 -7.48
CA LEU A 47 1.27 6.06 -8.94
C LEU A 47 -0.06 6.31 -9.66
N ALA A 48 -1.18 5.81 -9.11
CA ALA A 48 -2.52 6.05 -9.64
C ALA A 48 -2.86 7.55 -9.65
N GLU A 49 -2.59 8.27 -8.55
CA GLU A 49 -2.80 9.71 -8.47
C GLU A 49 -1.83 10.51 -9.35
N TRP A 50 -0.56 10.09 -9.43
CA TRP A 50 0.42 10.70 -10.31
C TRP A 50 0.00 10.61 -11.78
N SER A 51 -0.37 9.40 -12.25
CA SER A 51 -0.86 9.16 -13.61
C SER A 51 -2.05 10.06 -13.92
N ARG A 52 -3.03 10.16 -13.00
CA ARG A 52 -4.19 11.04 -13.13
C ARG A 52 -3.79 12.51 -13.28
N ARG A 53 -3.00 13.04 -12.33
CA ARG A 53 -2.70 14.48 -12.25
C ARG A 53 -1.76 14.95 -13.35
N ARG A 54 -0.90 14.06 -13.85
CA ARG A 54 0.09 14.37 -14.89
C ARG A 54 -0.36 13.94 -16.28
N ASN A 55 -1.55 13.34 -16.42
CA ASN A 55 -2.04 12.75 -17.65
C ASN A 55 -1.00 11.82 -18.30
N LYS A 56 -0.43 10.93 -17.49
CA LYS A 56 0.57 9.93 -17.90
C LYS A 56 -0.05 8.55 -17.91
N ALA A 57 0.49 7.65 -18.74
CA ALA A 57 0.07 6.26 -18.77
C ALA A 57 0.24 5.62 -17.38
N LEU A 58 -0.75 4.83 -16.98
CA LEU A 58 -0.72 4.05 -15.75
C LEU A 58 0.20 2.83 -15.97
N PRO A 59 1.13 2.53 -15.06
CA PRO A 59 1.94 1.31 -15.16
C PRO A 59 1.11 0.10 -14.71
N VAL A 60 0.23 -0.38 -15.58
CA VAL A 60 -0.79 -1.41 -15.27
C VAL A 60 -0.17 -2.68 -14.71
N ASP A 61 0.79 -3.28 -15.42
CA ASP A 61 1.43 -4.55 -15.01
C ASP A 61 2.04 -4.47 -13.61
N LEU A 62 2.63 -3.31 -13.29
CA LEU A 62 3.23 -3.06 -11.98
C LEU A 62 2.18 -2.99 -10.86
N LEU A 63 1.04 -2.37 -11.13
CA LEU A 63 -0.04 -2.28 -10.16
C LEU A 63 -0.75 -3.62 -9.99
N VAL A 64 -0.93 -4.40 -11.06
CA VAL A 64 -1.45 -5.78 -10.98
C VAL A 64 -0.54 -6.64 -10.09
N GLU A 65 0.78 -6.60 -10.32
CA GLU A 65 1.76 -7.29 -9.48
C GLU A 65 1.66 -6.84 -8.01
N GLY A 66 1.46 -5.55 -7.78
CA GLY A 66 1.28 -5.00 -6.44
C GLY A 66 0.01 -5.51 -5.75
N VAL A 67 -1.09 -5.65 -6.50
CA VAL A 67 -2.34 -6.25 -5.98
C VAL A 67 -2.16 -7.73 -5.67
N GLU A 68 -1.49 -8.50 -6.55
CA GLU A 68 -1.24 -9.93 -6.27
C GLU A 68 -0.38 -10.12 -5.02
N ARG A 69 0.61 -9.25 -4.79
CA ARG A 69 1.39 -9.24 -3.53
C ARG A 69 0.54 -8.94 -2.29
N LEU A 70 -0.54 -8.18 -2.44
CA LEU A 70 -1.46 -7.84 -1.35
C LEU A 70 -2.55 -8.88 -1.10
N LYS A 71 -2.75 -9.83 -2.02
CA LYS A 71 -3.86 -10.78 -2.00
C LYS A 71 -4.04 -11.54 -0.69
N ILE A 72 -2.95 -11.85 0.01
CA ILE A 72 -2.98 -12.52 1.31
C ILE A 72 -3.60 -11.68 2.45
N TYR A 73 -3.79 -10.38 2.23
CA TYR A 73 -4.43 -9.44 3.14
C TYR A 73 -5.82 -9.03 2.66
N ILE A 74 -6.25 -9.44 1.46
CA ILE A 74 -7.57 -9.13 0.92
C ILE A 74 -8.54 -10.21 1.41
N GLU A 75 -9.55 -9.77 2.15
CA GLU A 75 -10.65 -10.60 2.62
C GLU A 75 -11.94 -10.21 1.90
N ALA A 76 -13.03 -10.96 2.15
CA ALA A 76 -14.29 -10.73 1.46
C ALA A 76 -14.92 -9.36 1.77
N ASP A 77 -14.59 -8.82 2.94
CA ASP A 77 -15.10 -7.57 3.51
C ASP A 77 -14.10 -6.40 3.41
N GLY A 78 -12.87 -6.63 2.97
CA GLY A 78 -11.92 -5.56 2.66
C GLY A 78 -10.45 -5.93 2.86
N LEU A 79 -9.60 -4.90 2.99
CA LEU A 79 -8.16 -5.07 3.20
C LEU A 79 -7.82 -5.08 4.69
N ARG A 80 -7.23 -6.19 5.14
CA ARG A 80 -6.72 -6.41 6.49
C ARG A 80 -5.39 -5.71 6.72
N ILE A 81 -5.19 -5.21 7.94
CA ILE A 81 -3.92 -4.63 8.39
C ILE A 81 -2.92 -5.78 8.63
N GLY A 82 -1.80 -5.74 7.91
CA GLY A 82 -0.70 -6.70 8.01
C GLY A 82 0.44 -6.28 8.92
N ARG A 83 0.53 -4.98 9.27
CA ARG A 83 1.55 -4.44 10.18
C ARG A 83 0.98 -3.29 11.01
N GLN A 84 1.28 -3.32 12.30
CA GLN A 84 0.97 -2.24 13.22
C GLN A 84 2.28 -1.52 13.59
N VAL A 85 2.28 -0.21 13.40
CA VAL A 85 3.49 0.62 13.52
C VAL A 85 3.60 1.21 14.93
N HIS A 86 2.44 1.48 15.55
CA HIS A 86 2.40 1.88 16.94
C HIS A 86 2.29 0.62 17.79
N ASP A 87 3.26 0.42 18.67
CA ASP A 87 3.21 -0.64 19.68
C ASP A 87 3.25 0.03 21.06
N PRO A 88 2.13 0.04 21.81
CA PRO A 88 2.09 0.56 23.17
C PRO A 88 3.07 -0.17 24.11
N HIS A 89 3.41 -1.42 23.78
CA HIS A 89 4.34 -2.26 24.54
C HIS A 89 5.75 -2.30 23.92
N GLY A 90 5.99 -1.53 22.87
CA GLY A 90 7.25 -1.49 22.16
C GLY A 90 8.35 -0.77 22.96
N PRO A 91 9.63 -0.88 22.52
CA PRO A 91 10.77 -0.24 23.19
C PRO A 91 10.70 1.30 23.19
N TRP A 92 9.88 1.87 22.30
CA TRP A 92 9.58 3.30 22.23
C TRP A 92 8.16 3.63 22.71
N GLY A 93 7.57 2.75 23.53
CA GLY A 93 6.20 2.84 24.03
C GLY A 93 5.86 4.24 24.52
N GLY A 94 5.08 4.94 23.71
CA GLY A 94 4.57 6.28 23.99
C GLY A 94 3.14 6.21 24.50
N GLN A 95 2.66 7.32 25.07
CA GLN A 95 1.25 7.45 25.41
C GLN A 95 0.40 7.29 24.14
N THR A 96 -0.54 6.36 24.16
CA THR A 96 -1.62 6.27 23.17
C THR A 96 -2.67 7.35 23.45
N PHE A 97 -3.61 7.50 22.53
CA PHE A 97 -4.77 8.36 22.74
C PHE A 97 -6.03 7.64 22.21
N PRO A 98 -7.23 7.95 22.73
CA PRO A 98 -8.43 7.17 22.44
C PRO A 98 -8.74 7.01 20.95
N LEU A 99 -8.42 8.02 20.14
CA LEU A 99 -8.63 7.94 18.69
C LEU A 99 -7.68 6.93 18.00
N LEU A 100 -6.45 6.77 18.49
CA LEU A 100 -5.51 5.77 17.97
C LEU A 100 -5.95 4.36 18.36
N GLU A 101 -6.44 4.18 19.57
CA GLU A 101 -6.95 2.91 20.10
C GLU A 101 -8.24 2.46 19.42
N ALA A 102 -9.05 3.43 18.93
CA ALA A 102 -10.26 3.15 18.19
C ALA A 102 -10.03 2.74 16.73
N LEU A 103 -8.77 2.77 16.24
CA LEU A 103 -8.45 2.33 14.88
C LEU A 103 -8.33 0.81 14.83
N ALA A 104 -8.65 0.25 13.65
CA ALA A 104 -8.47 -1.17 13.38
C ALA A 104 -7.04 -1.63 13.70
N GLY A 105 -6.93 -2.74 14.41
CA GLY A 105 -5.67 -3.33 14.87
C GLY A 105 -5.02 -4.24 13.83
N LEU A 106 -3.86 -4.80 14.19
CA LEU A 106 -3.24 -5.87 13.40
C LEU A 106 -4.23 -7.01 13.17
N GLY A 107 -4.41 -7.40 11.91
CA GLY A 107 -5.34 -8.47 11.56
C GLY A 107 -6.80 -8.06 11.43
N GLU A 108 -7.13 -6.79 11.61
CA GLU A 108 -8.49 -6.29 11.36
C GLU A 108 -8.58 -5.59 10.01
N VAL A 109 -9.78 -5.59 9.42
CA VAL A 109 -10.06 -4.88 8.18
C VAL A 109 -10.08 -3.38 8.43
N SER A 110 -9.38 -2.63 7.58
CA SER A 110 -9.40 -1.18 7.60
C SER A 110 -10.30 -0.63 6.49
N PRO A 111 -11.41 0.04 6.81
CA PRO A 111 -12.24 0.71 5.80
C PRO A 111 -11.46 1.74 4.98
N TYR A 112 -10.47 2.40 5.61
CA TYR A 112 -9.62 3.37 4.94
C TYR A 112 -8.70 2.73 3.90
N LEU A 113 -8.03 1.62 4.26
CA LEU A 113 -7.15 0.92 3.32
C LEU A 113 -7.96 0.27 2.19
N THR A 114 -9.13 -0.30 2.52
CA THR A 114 -10.07 -0.87 1.55
C THR A 114 -10.45 0.16 0.50
N GLY A 115 -10.96 1.34 0.93
CA GLY A 115 -11.34 2.39 -0.01
C GLY A 115 -10.17 2.98 -0.82
N GLN A 116 -8.92 2.84 -0.35
CA GLN A 116 -7.76 3.18 -1.18
C GLN A 116 -7.45 2.12 -2.23
N LEU A 117 -7.53 0.84 -1.86
CA LEU A 117 -7.35 -0.27 -2.78
C LEU A 117 -8.42 -0.22 -3.89
N ASP A 118 -9.68 0.01 -3.52
CA ASP A 118 -10.78 0.13 -4.48
C ASP A 118 -10.52 1.20 -5.55
N ARG A 119 -9.98 2.36 -5.15
CA ARG A 119 -9.61 3.42 -6.09
C ARG A 119 -8.47 3.03 -7.02
N VAL A 120 -7.51 2.23 -6.54
CA VAL A 120 -6.43 1.71 -7.37
C VAL A 120 -7.00 0.71 -8.39
N ILE A 121 -7.86 -0.20 -7.95
CA ILE A 121 -8.52 -1.20 -8.81
C ILE A 121 -9.43 -0.52 -9.85
N GLU A 122 -10.25 0.45 -9.43
CA GLU A 122 -11.09 1.24 -10.34
C GLU A 122 -10.25 1.91 -11.42
N ARG A 123 -9.05 2.39 -11.08
CA ARG A 123 -8.13 2.99 -12.05
C ARG A 123 -7.50 1.99 -13.02
N LEU A 124 -7.33 0.74 -12.61
CA LEU A 124 -6.91 -0.33 -13.53
C LEU A 124 -8.02 -0.68 -14.52
N GLY A 125 -9.29 -0.47 -14.14
CA GLY A 125 -10.45 -0.69 -15.01
C GLY A 125 -10.48 -2.12 -15.55
N SER A 126 -10.81 -2.27 -16.83
CA SER A 126 -10.88 -3.59 -17.49
C SER A 126 -9.53 -4.31 -17.58
N ALA A 127 -8.40 -3.62 -17.44
CA ALA A 127 -7.09 -4.24 -17.53
C ALA A 127 -6.81 -5.19 -16.36
N PHE A 128 -7.49 -5.01 -15.23
CA PHE A 128 -7.42 -5.94 -14.09
C PHE A 128 -8.21 -7.24 -14.34
N ALA A 129 -9.21 -7.24 -15.22
CA ALA A 129 -10.04 -8.41 -15.49
C ALA A 129 -9.39 -9.44 -16.45
N TYR A 130 -8.28 -9.08 -17.09
CA TYR A 130 -7.56 -9.90 -18.08
C TYR A 130 -6.13 -10.23 -17.66
N ALA A 131 -5.73 -9.87 -16.44
CA ALA A 131 -4.40 -10.14 -15.89
C ALA A 131 -4.47 -11.29 -14.88
#